data_AF-A0ABD6H899-F1
#
_entry.id   AF-A0ABD6H899-F1
#
_cell.length_a   1.000
_cell.length_b   1.000
_cell.length_c   1.000
_cell.angle_alpha   90.00
_cell.angle_beta   90.00
_cell.angle_gamma   90.00
#
_symmetry.space_group_name_H-M   'P 1'
#
loop_
_entity.id
_entity.type
_entity.pdbx_description
1 polymer ?
#
loop_
_entity_poly.entity_id
_entity_poly.type
_entity_poly.pdbx_seq_one_letter_code
_entity_poly.pdbx_strand_id
1 'polypeptide(L)'
;MDIHSTVLRQLKNRREGYSLEQPFYIDKDYFKLDMELIWYRDWLFMGHDCEIPRAGNYFTVQIGDYPVVVVRGRDGVIRAFHNTCRHRGHRVCTQERGASAKLVCPYHQWTYDLDGSLVFARQMGEDFDKSQHGMKPVACESFGGYIFICLAEVPEDFASFRATALPYLQPHRLSEAKIAHRNTIVEKGNWKLVWENNRECYHCAGNHPELCRTYPEAPSATGVQGAGDDPVITEHWQRCEAANLPSAFTMHQSGQFRVARMPLVQDAESYTMDGKRAVKRPLSDDVTISHIGTMLMFHYPTTWNHLLGDHAITFRVLPLSAEETAVTTTWLVHKDAVEGVDYNLHDLTHVWNMTNDQDRSIVEENAFGIRSPAYEPGPYSPDHEGGVMQFIEWYANFMVDRLDGETASRKSPLSVVA
;
A
#
# COMPACT_ATOMS: atom_id res chain seq x y z
N MET A 1 31.64 12.16 6.04
CA MET A 1 30.76 12.30 4.86
C MET A 1 29.34 12.30 5.41
N ASP A 2 28.48 13.24 5.02
CA ASP A 2 27.10 13.22 5.51
C ASP A 2 26.36 11.96 5.01
N ILE A 3 25.29 11.59 5.71
CA ILE A 3 24.52 10.38 5.40
C ILE A 3 23.97 10.39 3.97
N HIS A 4 23.50 11.55 3.47
CA HIS A 4 23.00 11.71 2.10
C HIS A 4 24.05 11.32 1.06
N SER A 5 25.26 11.88 1.17
CA SER A 5 26.37 11.61 0.25
C SER A 5 26.83 10.15 0.33
N THR A 6 26.72 9.54 1.51
CA THR A 6 27.10 8.14 1.74
C THR A 6 26.12 7.20 1.06
N VAL A 7 24.81 7.38 1.31
CA VAL A 7 23.72 6.62 0.67
C VAL A 7 23.74 6.79 -0.84
N LEU A 8 23.82 8.03 -1.33
CA LEU A 8 23.87 8.33 -2.77
C LEU A 8 25.03 7.59 -3.46
N ARG A 9 26.22 7.61 -2.85
CA ARG A 9 27.39 6.90 -3.37
C ARG A 9 27.18 5.38 -3.36
N GLN A 10 26.60 4.81 -2.31
CA GLN A 10 26.32 3.37 -2.25
C GLN A 10 25.30 2.96 -3.30
N LEU A 11 24.21 3.71 -3.47
CA LEU A 11 23.21 3.41 -4.49
C LEU A 11 23.77 3.53 -5.91
N LYS A 12 24.57 4.57 -6.21
CA LYS A 12 25.21 4.74 -7.52
C LYS A 12 26.27 3.68 -7.83
N ASN A 13 26.90 3.12 -6.80
CA ASN A 13 27.90 2.06 -6.95
C ASN A 13 27.35 0.67 -6.64
N ARG A 14 26.02 0.53 -6.48
CA ARG A 14 25.38 -0.74 -6.18
C ARG A 14 25.68 -1.72 -7.32
N ARG A 15 25.92 -2.97 -6.94
CA ARG A 15 26.04 -4.05 -7.90
C ARG A 15 24.65 -4.47 -8.39
N GLU A 16 24.37 -4.31 -9.68
CA GLU A 16 23.13 -4.78 -10.30
C GLU A 16 22.95 -6.29 -10.12
N GLY A 17 21.71 -6.73 -9.85
CA GLY A 17 21.38 -8.13 -9.59
C GLY A 17 21.81 -8.66 -8.22
N TYR A 18 22.19 -7.79 -7.27
CA TYR A 18 22.54 -8.16 -5.89
C TYR A 18 21.65 -7.45 -4.88
N SER A 19 21.52 -8.04 -3.70
CA SER A 19 20.84 -7.43 -2.56
C SER A 19 21.51 -6.13 -2.07
N LEU A 20 20.85 -5.38 -1.19
CA LEU A 20 21.42 -4.13 -0.68
C LEU A 20 22.48 -4.39 0.38
N GLU A 21 23.37 -3.42 0.57
CA GLU A 21 24.31 -3.42 1.69
C GLU A 21 23.58 -3.36 3.04
N GLN A 22 24.20 -3.95 4.09
CA GLN A 22 23.61 -4.09 5.42
C GLN A 22 22.91 -2.82 5.96
N PRO A 23 23.51 -1.61 5.87
CA PRO A 23 22.92 -0.42 6.50
C PRO A 23 21.54 -0.04 5.95
N PHE A 24 21.24 -0.40 4.69
CA PHE A 24 19.92 -0.16 4.12
C PHE A 24 18.80 -0.86 4.89
N TYR A 25 19.11 -1.96 5.57
CA TYR A 25 18.13 -2.77 6.29
C TYR A 25 18.07 -2.47 7.77
N ILE A 26 19.19 -2.12 8.43
CA ILE A 26 19.25 -2.05 9.90
C ILE A 26 19.57 -0.66 10.45
N ASP A 27 20.10 0.25 9.62
CA ASP A 27 20.57 1.54 10.09
C ASP A 27 19.44 2.57 10.22
N LYS A 28 19.39 3.26 11.36
CA LYS A 28 18.32 4.22 11.68
C LYS A 28 18.41 5.51 10.87
N ASP A 29 19.60 5.94 10.46
CA ASP A 29 19.78 7.13 9.64
C ASP A 29 19.38 6.85 8.18
N TYR A 30 19.62 5.62 7.70
CA TYR A 30 19.13 5.16 6.39
C TYR A 30 17.61 5.09 6.40
N PHE A 31 17.03 4.50 7.45
CA PHE A 31 15.59 4.46 7.64
C PHE A 31 14.95 5.86 7.67
N LYS A 32 15.58 6.81 8.35
CA LYS A 32 15.09 8.19 8.39
C LYS A 32 15.07 8.81 6.99
N LEU A 33 16.09 8.55 6.16
CA LEU A 33 16.10 8.98 4.76
C LEU A 33 14.99 8.31 3.94
N ASP A 34 14.73 7.01 4.12
CA ASP A 34 13.58 6.35 3.49
C ASP A 34 12.29 7.11 3.84
N MET A 35 12.07 7.39 5.12
CA MET A 35 10.87 8.10 5.58
C MET A 35 10.74 9.49 4.94
N GLU A 36 11.81 10.29 4.96
CA GLU A 36 11.83 11.65 4.43
C GLU A 36 11.70 11.72 2.90
N LEU A 37 12.31 10.77 2.21
CA LEU A 37 12.46 10.77 0.76
C LEU A 37 11.47 9.86 0.05
N ILE A 38 10.67 9.05 0.74
CA ILE A 38 9.66 8.21 0.09
C ILE A 38 8.32 8.34 0.82
N TRP A 39 8.24 7.95 2.10
CA TRP A 39 6.96 7.92 2.83
C TRP A 39 6.33 9.29 3.00
N TYR A 40 7.13 10.34 3.16
CA TYR A 40 6.61 11.69 3.35
C TYR A 40 6.38 12.42 2.03
N ARG A 41 6.61 11.78 0.87
CA ARG A 41 6.55 12.42 -0.44
C ARG A 41 5.69 11.69 -1.48
N ASP A 42 5.51 10.38 -1.36
CA ASP A 42 4.71 9.60 -2.30
C ASP A 42 3.24 9.46 -1.93
N TRP A 43 2.48 8.97 -2.91
CA TRP A 43 1.14 8.46 -2.72
C TRP A 43 1.15 7.13 -1.96
N LEU A 44 0.40 7.10 -0.86
CA LEU A 44 0.33 6.00 0.08
C LEU A 44 -1.10 5.48 0.19
N PHE A 45 -1.31 4.18 -0.04
CA PHE A 45 -2.59 3.53 0.20
C PHE A 45 -2.91 3.47 1.69
N MET A 46 -4.08 3.99 2.09
CA MET A 46 -4.47 4.08 3.50
C MET A 46 -5.69 3.25 3.89
N GLY A 47 -6.52 2.85 2.94
CA GLY A 47 -7.72 2.06 3.21
C GLY A 47 -8.77 2.22 2.12
N HIS A 48 -9.99 1.80 2.43
CA HIS A 48 -11.10 1.80 1.48
C HIS A 48 -12.18 2.82 1.83
N ASP A 49 -12.86 3.32 0.80
CA ASP A 49 -13.96 4.28 0.96
C ASP A 49 -15.18 3.69 1.68
N CYS A 50 -15.38 2.37 1.57
CA CYS A 50 -16.39 1.61 2.29
C CYS A 50 -16.16 1.58 3.81
N GLU A 51 -14.97 1.93 4.30
CA GLU A 51 -14.67 2.04 5.74
C GLU A 51 -15.32 3.24 6.40
N ILE A 52 -15.62 4.27 5.60
CA ILE A 52 -16.22 5.53 6.03
C ILE A 52 -17.46 5.82 5.20
N PRO A 53 -18.50 4.96 5.25
CA PRO A 53 -19.60 4.99 4.27
C PRO A 53 -20.49 6.23 4.36
N ARG A 54 -20.48 6.95 5.49
CA ARG A 54 -21.35 8.11 5.74
C ARG A 54 -20.54 9.35 6.07
N ALA A 55 -21.13 10.52 5.79
CA ALA A 55 -20.57 11.79 6.20
C ALA A 55 -20.23 11.81 7.69
N GLY A 56 -19.06 12.34 8.04
CA GLY A 56 -18.54 12.39 9.40
C GLY A 56 -17.88 11.10 9.87
N ASN A 57 -17.97 9.99 9.12
CA ASN A 57 -17.15 8.82 9.40
C ASN A 57 -15.68 9.14 9.08
N TYR A 58 -14.80 8.73 9.98
CA TYR A 58 -13.37 8.93 9.84
C TYR A 58 -12.59 7.71 10.36
N PHE A 59 -11.35 7.60 9.90
CA PHE A 59 -10.32 6.78 10.53
C PHE A 59 -9.02 7.58 10.65
N THR A 60 -8.14 7.16 11.56
CA THR A 60 -6.83 7.77 11.76
C THR A 60 -5.72 6.80 11.38
N VAL A 61 -4.63 7.32 10.83
CA VAL A 61 -3.41 6.55 10.53
C VAL A 61 -2.18 7.28 11.05
N GLN A 62 -1.16 6.52 11.41
CA GLN A 62 0.16 7.03 11.80
C GLN A 62 1.15 6.64 10.70
N ILE A 63 1.84 7.62 10.11
CA ILE A 63 2.86 7.42 9.07
C ILE A 63 4.15 8.05 9.57
N GLY A 64 5.07 7.22 10.07
CA GLY A 64 6.23 7.71 10.80
C GLY A 64 5.79 8.65 11.92
N ASP A 65 6.19 9.91 11.84
CA ASP A 65 5.86 10.95 12.82
C ASP A 65 4.53 11.69 12.55
N TYR A 66 3.88 11.45 11.40
CA TYR A 66 2.67 12.18 11.01
C TYR A 66 1.38 11.44 11.42
N PRO A 67 0.62 11.96 12.40
CA PRO A 67 -0.74 11.51 12.62
C PRO A 67 -1.66 12.15 11.58
N VAL A 68 -2.44 11.34 10.87
CA VAL A 68 -3.39 11.78 9.84
C VAL A 68 -4.80 11.30 10.20
N VAL A 69 -5.81 12.12 9.90
CA VAL A 69 -7.22 11.74 9.93
C VAL A 69 -7.78 11.80 8.52
N VAL A 70 -8.43 10.72 8.09
CA VAL A 70 -9.16 10.63 6.83
C VAL A 70 -10.65 10.63 7.14
N VAL A 71 -11.42 11.53 6.53
CA VAL A 71 -12.83 11.78 6.87
C VAL A 71 -13.68 11.98 5.62
N ARG A 72 -14.91 11.46 5.63
CA ARG A 72 -15.90 11.77 4.60
C ARG A 72 -16.65 13.06 4.96
N GLY A 73 -16.58 14.06 4.09
CA GLY A 73 -17.31 15.31 4.20
C GLY A 73 -18.83 15.15 4.02
N ARG A 74 -19.59 16.20 4.35
CA ARG A 74 -21.05 16.24 4.13
C ARG A 74 -21.44 16.25 2.66
N ASP A 75 -20.53 16.73 1.82
CA ASP A 75 -20.60 16.72 0.36
C ASP A 75 -20.22 15.35 -0.24
N GLY A 76 -19.92 14.35 0.59
CA GLY A 76 -19.54 13.00 0.15
C GLY A 76 -18.06 12.86 -0.21
N VAL A 77 -17.32 13.97 -0.33
CA VAL A 77 -15.90 13.99 -0.67
C VAL A 77 -15.06 13.52 0.51
N ILE A 78 -14.15 12.57 0.27
CA ILE A 78 -13.19 12.09 1.26
C ILE A 78 -11.99 13.05 1.29
N ARG A 79 -11.57 13.44 2.48
CA ARG A 79 -10.45 14.36 2.72
C ARG A 79 -9.50 13.79 3.77
N ALA A 80 -8.25 14.24 3.74
CA ALA A 80 -7.27 13.93 4.76
C ALA A 80 -6.69 15.21 5.36
N PHE A 81 -6.38 15.18 6.66
CA PHE A 81 -5.77 16.29 7.39
C PHE A 81 -4.72 15.78 8.35
N HIS A 82 -3.69 16.59 8.61
CA HIS A 82 -2.83 16.36 9.77
C HIS A 82 -3.70 16.40 11.04
N ASN A 83 -3.71 15.31 11.79
CA ASN A 83 -4.50 15.14 13.00
C ASN A 83 -3.82 15.82 14.19
N THR A 84 -3.60 17.12 14.05
CA THR A 84 -2.85 17.98 14.97
C THR A 84 -3.60 19.30 15.08
N CYS A 85 -4.20 19.56 16.25
CA CYS A 85 -4.95 20.78 16.50
C CYS A 85 -4.05 22.02 16.35
N ARG A 86 -4.55 23.03 15.64
CA ARG A 86 -3.82 24.29 15.36
C ARG A 86 -3.62 25.20 16.56
N HIS A 87 -4.20 24.87 17.72
CA HIS A 87 -3.97 25.61 18.97
C HIS A 87 -2.64 25.21 19.63
N ARG A 88 -2.55 23.97 20.12
CA ARG A 88 -1.40 23.46 20.92
C ARG A 88 -0.98 22.04 20.53
N GLY A 89 -1.31 21.61 19.31
CA GLY A 89 -0.81 20.35 18.75
C GLY A 89 -1.49 19.06 19.21
N HIS A 90 -2.53 19.13 20.06
CA HIS A 90 -3.22 17.91 20.51
C HIS A 90 -3.91 17.19 19.33
N ARG A 91 -3.88 15.86 19.31
CA ARG A 91 -4.60 15.05 18.31
C ARG A 91 -6.11 15.34 18.35
N VAL A 92 -6.70 15.73 17.22
CA VAL A 92 -8.12 16.10 17.19
C VAL A 92 -8.99 14.86 17.33
N CYS A 93 -8.67 13.80 16.59
CA CYS A 93 -9.32 12.49 16.68
C CYS A 93 -8.38 11.53 17.41
N THR A 94 -8.77 11.07 18.61
CA THR A 94 -7.93 10.17 19.42
C THR A 94 -8.27 8.69 19.26
N GLN A 95 -9.45 8.39 18.72
CA GLN A 95 -9.87 7.04 18.39
C GLN A 95 -9.41 6.67 16.98
N GLU A 96 -9.06 5.41 16.75
CA GLU A 96 -8.65 4.91 15.43
C GLU A 96 -9.73 5.08 14.37
N ARG A 97 -11.00 5.03 14.79
CA ARG A 97 -12.17 5.24 13.94
C ARG A 97 -13.25 5.95 14.72
N GLY A 98 -14.15 6.63 14.01
CA GLY A 98 -15.32 7.21 14.63
C GLY A 98 -16.27 7.84 13.64
N ALA A 99 -17.33 8.44 14.20
CA ALA A 99 -18.31 9.20 13.46
C ALA A 99 -18.62 10.48 14.22
N SER A 100 -18.48 11.63 13.57
CA SER A 100 -18.83 12.91 14.19
C SER A 100 -19.30 13.94 13.17
N ALA A 101 -20.23 14.80 13.57
CA ALA A 101 -20.74 15.88 12.72
C ALA A 101 -19.73 17.02 12.51
N LYS A 102 -18.69 17.07 13.37
CA LYS A 102 -17.57 18.03 13.42
C LYS A 102 -16.34 17.36 14.07
N LEU A 103 -15.13 17.82 13.79
CA LEU A 103 -13.91 17.33 14.44
C LEU A 103 -13.60 18.22 15.65
N VAL A 104 -13.82 17.73 16.87
CA VAL A 104 -13.69 18.53 18.09
C VAL A 104 -12.42 18.14 18.84
N CYS A 105 -11.48 19.07 18.98
CA CYS A 105 -10.28 18.84 19.76
C CYS A 105 -10.64 18.63 21.24
N PRO A 106 -10.28 17.49 21.86
CA PRO A 106 -10.70 17.18 23.22
C PRO A 106 -10.03 18.07 24.27
N TYR A 107 -8.93 18.77 23.92
CA TYR A 107 -8.20 19.61 24.88
C TYR A 107 -8.98 20.87 25.25
N HIS A 108 -9.31 21.71 24.26
CA HIS A 108 -9.97 23.02 24.49
C HIS A 108 -11.15 23.27 23.55
N GLN A 109 -11.68 22.21 22.94
CA GLN A 109 -12.91 22.22 22.14
C GLN A 109 -12.85 23.15 20.92
N TRP A 110 -11.64 23.45 20.42
CA TRP A 110 -11.51 23.95 19.05
C TRP A 110 -12.16 22.97 18.10
N THR A 111 -13.15 23.45 17.36
CA THR A 111 -14.04 22.62 16.56
C THR A 111 -13.82 22.96 15.10
N TYR A 112 -13.51 21.94 14.32
CA TYR A 112 -13.31 22.03 12.88
C TYR A 112 -14.50 21.42 12.14
N ASP A 113 -14.85 21.97 10.98
CA ASP A 113 -15.76 21.29 10.06
C ASP A 113 -15.07 20.09 9.39
N LEU A 114 -15.84 19.28 8.67
CA LEU A 114 -15.33 18.10 7.98
C LEU A 114 -14.50 18.45 6.72
N ASP A 115 -14.47 19.72 6.34
CA ASP A 115 -13.55 20.29 5.35
C ASP A 115 -12.25 20.84 5.97
N GLY A 116 -12.09 20.73 7.29
CA GLY A 116 -10.91 21.17 8.04
C GLY A 116 -10.95 22.62 8.51
N SER A 117 -11.95 23.42 8.10
CA SER A 117 -12.08 24.81 8.53
C SER A 117 -12.33 24.93 10.03
N LEU A 118 -11.69 25.89 10.71
CA LEU A 118 -11.93 26.15 12.13
C LEU A 118 -13.23 26.95 12.30
N VAL A 119 -14.28 26.30 12.82
CA VAL A 119 -15.60 26.93 12.97
C VAL A 119 -15.82 27.56 14.35
N PHE A 120 -15.19 27.01 15.39
CA PHE A 120 -15.34 27.50 16.76
C PHE A 120 -14.03 27.40 17.56
N ALA A 121 -13.69 28.49 18.25
CA ALA A 121 -12.58 28.59 19.20
C ALA A 121 -13.00 29.55 20.32
N ARG A 122 -12.97 29.09 21.58
CA ARG A 122 -13.46 29.84 22.74
C ARG A 122 -12.41 30.87 23.21
N GLN A 123 -12.84 32.12 23.44
CA GLN A 123 -12.07 33.17 24.14
C GLN A 123 -10.67 33.47 23.57
N MET A 124 -10.54 33.59 22.24
CA MET A 124 -9.25 33.85 21.59
C MET A 124 -8.88 35.35 21.43
N GLY A 125 -9.79 36.27 21.78
CA GLY A 125 -9.61 37.70 21.55
C GLY A 125 -10.18 38.18 20.21
N GLU A 126 -10.28 39.49 20.04
CA GLU A 126 -10.92 40.13 18.87
C GLU A 126 -10.08 40.00 17.59
N ASP A 127 -8.74 39.96 17.72
CA ASP A 127 -7.82 39.87 16.58
C ASP A 127 -7.63 38.42 16.06
N PHE A 128 -8.32 37.43 16.64
CA PHE A 128 -8.15 36.04 16.25
C PHE A 128 -8.90 35.70 14.96
N ASP A 129 -8.14 35.52 13.88
CA ASP A 129 -8.67 35.06 12.60
C ASP A 129 -8.71 33.53 12.50
N LYS A 130 -9.92 32.96 12.58
CA LYS A 130 -10.16 31.52 12.42
C LYS A 130 -9.72 30.97 11.06
N SER A 131 -9.76 31.79 10.00
CA SER A 131 -9.46 31.34 8.64
C SER A 131 -8.01 30.87 8.48
N GLN A 132 -7.09 31.40 9.29
CA GLN A 132 -5.66 31.05 9.29
C GLN A 132 -5.33 29.78 10.10
N HIS A 133 -6.34 29.23 10.80
CA HIS A 133 -6.17 28.19 11.80
C HIS A 133 -6.98 26.92 11.50
N GLY A 134 -7.35 26.69 10.23
CA GLY A 134 -7.90 25.40 9.78
C GLY A 134 -6.89 24.25 9.90
N MET A 135 -7.37 23.01 9.98
CA MET A 135 -6.51 21.83 9.95
C MET A 135 -5.66 21.85 8.68
N LYS A 136 -4.37 21.49 8.80
CA LYS A 136 -3.49 21.44 7.63
C LYS A 136 -3.92 20.27 6.74
N PRO A 137 -4.24 20.51 5.44
CA PRO A 137 -4.68 19.46 4.55
C PRO A 137 -3.53 18.48 4.24
N VAL A 138 -3.90 17.26 3.92
CA VAL A 138 -3.03 16.23 3.33
C VAL A 138 -3.67 15.87 1.99
N ALA A 139 -2.88 15.79 0.92
CA ALA A 139 -3.40 15.42 -0.39
C ALA A 139 -4.10 14.07 -0.31
N CYS A 140 -5.28 13.93 -0.90
CA CYS A 140 -6.11 12.74 -0.76
C CYS A 140 -6.82 12.46 -2.08
N GLU A 141 -6.71 11.22 -2.53
CA GLU A 141 -7.36 10.72 -3.72
C GLU A 141 -8.18 9.48 -3.41
N SER A 142 -9.40 9.44 -3.94
CA SER A 142 -10.26 8.26 -3.85
C SER A 142 -10.78 7.86 -5.22
N PHE A 143 -10.55 6.59 -5.58
CA PHE A 143 -10.97 6.01 -6.85
C PHE A 143 -11.00 4.48 -6.74
N GLY A 144 -11.89 3.81 -7.49
CA GLY A 144 -11.96 2.34 -7.51
C GLY A 144 -12.18 1.69 -6.13
N GLY A 145 -12.71 2.43 -5.15
CA GLY A 145 -12.87 2.00 -3.76
C GLY A 145 -11.61 2.12 -2.88
N TYR A 146 -10.49 2.62 -3.41
CA TYR A 146 -9.25 2.87 -2.68
C TYR A 146 -9.18 4.32 -2.20
N ILE A 147 -8.47 4.54 -1.09
CA ILE A 147 -8.07 5.86 -0.59
C ILE A 147 -6.54 5.91 -0.54
N PHE A 148 -5.97 6.85 -1.28
CA PHE A 148 -4.56 7.21 -1.25
C PHE A 148 -4.39 8.60 -0.63
N ILE A 149 -3.27 8.81 0.07
CA ILE A 149 -2.88 10.13 0.56
C ILE A 149 -1.42 10.43 0.24
N CYS A 150 -1.04 11.70 0.17
CA CYS A 150 0.35 12.12 0.01
C CYS A 150 0.66 13.25 1.01
N LEU A 151 1.78 13.10 1.73
CA LEU A 151 2.23 14.04 2.77
C LEU A 151 3.07 15.19 2.20
N ALA A 152 3.47 15.14 0.93
CA ALA A 152 4.19 16.23 0.29
C ALA A 152 3.33 17.50 0.26
N GLU A 153 3.98 18.65 0.41
CA GLU A 153 3.33 19.94 0.19
C GLU A 153 2.85 20.09 -1.26
N VAL A 154 3.65 19.57 -2.21
CA VAL A 154 3.31 19.48 -3.63
C VAL A 154 3.36 18.00 -4.02
N PRO A 155 2.22 17.30 -4.08
CA PRO A 155 2.19 15.88 -4.44
C PRO A 155 2.54 15.70 -5.93
N GLU A 156 3.17 14.56 -6.23
CA GLU A 156 3.33 14.12 -7.62
C GLU A 156 1.97 13.81 -8.27
N ASP A 157 1.93 13.77 -9.61
CA ASP A 157 0.69 13.47 -10.34
C ASP A 157 0.18 12.06 -10.02
N PHE A 158 -1.11 11.97 -9.69
CA PHE A 158 -1.80 10.71 -9.46
C PHE A 158 -2.61 10.23 -10.69
N ALA A 159 -2.76 11.09 -11.70
CA ALA A 159 -3.62 10.80 -12.85
C ALA A 159 -3.10 9.60 -13.66
N SER A 160 -1.78 9.46 -13.84
CA SER A 160 -1.16 8.31 -14.53
C SER A 160 -1.55 6.97 -13.89
N PHE A 161 -1.43 6.86 -12.56
CA PHE A 161 -1.82 5.65 -11.84
C PHE A 161 -3.33 5.40 -11.93
N ARG A 162 -4.15 6.44 -11.70
CA ARG A 162 -5.60 6.33 -11.83
C ARG A 162 -6.02 5.83 -13.21
N ALA A 163 -5.48 6.41 -14.28
CA ALA A 163 -5.83 6.05 -15.65
C ALA A 163 -5.48 4.59 -15.95
N THR A 164 -4.40 4.07 -15.36
CA THR A 164 -3.97 2.68 -15.55
C THR A 164 -4.79 1.70 -14.72
N ALA A 165 -5.00 1.99 -13.43
CA ALA A 165 -5.61 1.03 -12.50
C ALA A 165 -7.14 1.04 -12.52
N LEU A 166 -7.78 2.19 -12.76
CA LEU A 166 -9.24 2.33 -12.68
C LEU A 166 -10.00 1.33 -13.60
N PRO A 167 -9.60 1.10 -14.87
CA PRO A 167 -10.27 0.12 -15.72
C PRO A 167 -10.27 -1.31 -15.14
N TYR A 168 -9.19 -1.70 -14.45
CA TYR A 168 -9.09 -3.02 -13.82
C TYR A 168 -9.92 -3.10 -12.53
N LEU A 169 -9.98 -2.02 -11.77
CA LEU A 169 -10.70 -1.94 -10.49
C LEU A 169 -12.22 -1.82 -10.66
N GLN A 170 -12.67 -1.10 -11.70
CA GLN A 170 -14.08 -0.74 -11.88
C GLN A 170 -15.03 -1.96 -11.86
N PRO A 171 -14.75 -3.09 -12.55
CA PRO A 171 -15.64 -4.26 -12.53
C PRO A 171 -15.86 -4.85 -11.14
N HIS A 172 -14.95 -4.61 -10.19
CA HIS A 172 -15.03 -5.19 -8.84
C HIS A 172 -15.85 -4.37 -7.84
N ARG A 173 -16.26 -3.14 -8.20
CA ARG A 173 -17.16 -2.26 -7.42
C ARG A 173 -16.84 -2.22 -5.93
N LEU A 174 -15.57 -2.03 -5.55
CA LEU A 174 -15.15 -2.05 -4.16
C LEU A 174 -15.81 -0.97 -3.27
N SER A 175 -16.34 0.10 -3.86
CA SER A 175 -17.18 1.09 -3.15
C SER A 175 -18.48 0.50 -2.59
N GLU A 176 -18.88 -0.68 -3.07
CA GLU A 176 -20.03 -1.47 -2.61
C GLU A 176 -19.62 -2.73 -1.84
N ALA A 177 -18.34 -2.82 -1.48
CA ALA A 177 -17.86 -3.84 -0.56
C ALA A 177 -18.12 -3.44 0.90
N LYS A 178 -17.83 -4.38 1.79
CA LYS A 178 -17.56 -4.15 3.21
C LYS A 178 -16.30 -4.90 3.60
N ILE A 179 -15.68 -4.46 4.69
CA ILE A 179 -14.63 -5.24 5.34
C ILE A 179 -15.27 -6.42 6.08
N ALA A 180 -14.98 -7.64 5.63
CA ALA A 180 -15.32 -8.86 6.37
C ALA A 180 -14.30 -9.13 7.47
N HIS A 181 -13.01 -8.87 7.21
CA HIS A 181 -11.95 -9.08 8.18
C HIS A 181 -10.79 -8.11 7.95
N ARG A 182 -10.10 -7.76 9.03
CA ARG A 182 -8.82 -7.04 8.99
C ARG A 182 -7.89 -7.64 10.02
N ASN A 183 -6.68 -7.91 9.61
CA ASN A 183 -5.60 -8.37 10.47
C ASN A 183 -4.38 -7.46 10.26
N THR A 184 -3.68 -7.11 11.34
CA THR A 184 -2.43 -6.37 11.29
C THR A 184 -1.38 -7.13 12.07
N ILE A 185 -0.31 -7.51 11.39
CA ILE A 185 0.88 -8.10 12.00
C ILE A 185 2.02 -7.10 11.99
N VAL A 186 2.93 -7.22 12.94
CA VAL A 186 4.23 -6.53 12.92
C VAL A 186 5.27 -7.59 12.61
N GLU A 187 5.99 -7.40 11.52
CA GLU A 187 7.13 -8.21 11.11
C GLU A 187 8.40 -7.53 11.58
N LYS A 188 9.29 -8.25 12.29
CA LYS A 188 10.60 -7.74 12.72
C LYS A 188 11.62 -7.76 11.57
N GLY A 189 11.27 -7.13 10.48
CA GLY A 189 12.15 -6.87 9.34
C GLY A 189 11.92 -5.48 8.76
N ASN A 190 12.95 -5.00 8.07
CA ASN A 190 12.87 -3.74 7.32
C ASN A 190 11.76 -3.82 6.25
N TRP A 191 11.11 -2.69 5.97
CA TRP A 191 10.03 -2.63 4.99
C TRP A 191 10.47 -3.10 3.59
N LYS A 192 11.76 -2.95 3.25
CA LYS A 192 12.32 -3.46 1.99
C LYS A 192 12.35 -4.99 1.95
N LEU A 193 12.67 -5.66 3.07
CA LEU A 193 12.66 -7.13 3.13
C LEU A 193 11.25 -7.69 2.96
N VAL A 194 10.24 -7.01 3.51
CA VAL A 194 8.82 -7.37 3.30
C VAL A 194 8.48 -7.31 1.81
N TRP A 195 8.92 -6.26 1.11
CA TRP A 195 8.72 -6.14 -0.33
C TRP A 195 9.55 -7.14 -1.13
N GLU A 196 10.82 -7.34 -0.80
CA GLU A 196 11.67 -8.33 -1.47
C GLU A 196 11.00 -9.72 -1.39
N ASN A 197 10.55 -10.15 -0.21
CA ASN A 197 9.78 -11.38 -0.02
C ASN A 197 8.50 -11.41 -0.87
N ASN A 198 7.71 -10.33 -0.87
CA ASN A 198 6.47 -10.26 -1.65
C ASN A 198 6.66 -10.33 -3.18
N ARG A 199 7.82 -9.90 -3.70
CA ARG A 199 8.04 -9.73 -5.14
C ARG A 199 8.65 -10.96 -5.83
N GLU A 200 8.73 -12.08 -5.14
CA GLU A 200 9.07 -13.38 -5.70
C GLU A 200 8.17 -14.49 -5.13
N CYS A 201 8.30 -15.68 -5.71
CA CYS A 201 7.64 -16.89 -5.20
C CYS A 201 8.62 -18.07 -5.22
N TYR A 202 9.91 -17.76 -5.17
CA TYR A 202 11.00 -18.72 -5.09
C TYR A 202 10.98 -19.46 -3.76
N HIS A 203 10.57 -18.80 -2.68
CA HIS A 203 10.37 -19.43 -1.37
C HIS A 203 9.05 -20.21 -1.25
N CYS A 204 8.09 -20.03 -2.18
CA CYS A 204 6.72 -20.52 -2.03
C CYS A 204 6.62 -22.04 -1.83
N ALA A 205 7.26 -22.83 -2.71
CA ALA A 205 7.20 -24.29 -2.69
C ALA A 205 7.60 -24.89 -1.33
N GLY A 206 8.55 -24.26 -0.64
CA GLY A 206 9.06 -24.71 0.64
C GLY A 206 8.29 -24.20 1.85
N ASN A 207 7.50 -23.13 1.71
CA ASN A 207 6.99 -22.37 2.86
C ASN A 207 5.47 -22.16 2.88
N HIS A 208 4.76 -22.29 1.74
CA HIS A 208 3.32 -21.96 1.66
C HIS A 208 2.42 -23.13 1.24
N PRO A 209 2.25 -24.16 2.08
CA PRO A 209 1.42 -25.32 1.76
C PRO A 209 -0.06 -24.99 1.53
N GLU A 210 -0.58 -23.90 2.11
CA GLU A 210 -1.93 -23.41 1.88
C GLU A 210 -2.04 -22.66 0.54
N LEU A 211 -1.14 -21.70 0.29
CA LEU A 211 -1.20 -20.82 -0.90
C LEU A 211 -0.93 -21.59 -2.20
N CYS A 212 0.08 -22.47 -2.23
CA CYS A 212 0.48 -23.23 -3.42
C CYS A 212 -0.61 -24.19 -3.93
N ARG A 213 -1.72 -24.35 -3.20
CA ARG A 213 -2.92 -25.05 -3.70
C ARG A 213 -3.63 -24.31 -4.82
N THR A 214 -3.48 -23.00 -4.87
CA THR A 214 -4.30 -22.11 -5.73
C THR A 214 -3.47 -21.05 -6.45
N TYR A 215 -2.35 -20.61 -5.89
CA TYR A 215 -1.51 -19.58 -6.49
C TYR A 215 -0.44 -20.17 -7.43
N PRO A 216 -0.19 -19.58 -8.61
CA PRO A 216 0.88 -20.03 -9.49
C PRO A 216 2.25 -19.61 -8.97
N GLU A 217 3.15 -20.58 -8.85
CA GLU A 217 4.55 -20.36 -8.47
C GLU A 217 5.43 -19.93 -9.66
N ALA A 218 4.90 -20.03 -10.88
CA ALA A 218 5.61 -19.71 -12.11
C ALA A 218 6.09 -18.24 -12.09
N PRO A 219 7.39 -17.98 -12.36
CA PRO A 219 7.92 -16.62 -12.41
C PRO A 219 7.20 -15.70 -13.42
N SER A 220 6.63 -16.28 -14.49
CA SER A 220 5.80 -15.56 -15.46
C SER A 220 4.54 -14.94 -14.85
N ALA A 221 3.99 -15.52 -13.78
CA ALA A 221 2.81 -15.01 -13.09
C ALA A 221 3.15 -14.04 -11.95
N THR A 222 4.21 -14.31 -11.19
CA THR A 222 4.53 -13.58 -9.96
C THR A 222 5.46 -12.38 -10.20
N GLY A 223 6.39 -12.53 -11.14
CA GLY A 223 7.41 -11.54 -11.48
C GLY A 223 6.94 -10.43 -12.41
N VAL A 224 7.88 -9.89 -13.19
CA VAL A 224 7.67 -8.76 -14.10
C VAL A 224 8.08 -9.08 -15.55
N GLN A 225 8.38 -10.34 -15.85
CA GLN A 225 8.86 -10.80 -17.15
C GLN A 225 8.11 -12.06 -17.58
N GLY A 226 8.04 -12.31 -18.88
CA GLY A 226 7.52 -13.56 -19.46
C GLY A 226 6.00 -13.73 -19.46
N ALA A 227 5.23 -12.88 -18.76
CA ALA A 227 3.77 -13.01 -18.70
C ALA A 227 3.10 -12.97 -20.09
N GLY A 228 3.57 -12.09 -20.98
CA GLY A 228 3.03 -11.96 -22.35
C GLY A 228 3.47 -13.06 -23.32
N ASP A 229 4.48 -13.85 -22.96
CA ASP A 229 5.01 -14.94 -23.78
C ASP A 229 4.45 -16.30 -23.35
N ASP A 230 3.74 -16.35 -22.22
CA ASP A 230 3.14 -17.55 -21.65
C ASP A 230 1.75 -17.81 -22.28
N PRO A 231 1.56 -18.93 -23.01
CA PRO A 231 0.29 -19.22 -23.67
C PRO A 231 -0.90 -19.35 -22.71
N VAL A 232 -0.68 -19.85 -21.49
CA VAL A 232 -1.74 -20.04 -20.50
C VAL A 232 -2.22 -18.68 -19.98
N ILE A 233 -1.28 -17.77 -19.72
CA ILE A 233 -1.59 -16.41 -19.25
C ILE A 233 -2.29 -15.61 -20.36
N THR A 234 -1.79 -15.66 -21.59
CA THR A 234 -2.36 -14.91 -22.71
C THR A 234 -3.75 -15.41 -23.11
N GLU A 235 -4.01 -16.72 -23.09
CA GLU A 235 -5.35 -17.28 -23.29
C GLU A 235 -6.32 -16.84 -22.17
N HIS A 236 -5.85 -16.84 -20.91
CA HIS A 236 -6.62 -16.35 -19.78
C HIS A 236 -7.00 -14.87 -19.92
N TRP A 237 -6.06 -14.03 -20.36
CA TRP A 237 -6.33 -12.62 -20.64
C TRP A 237 -7.37 -12.45 -21.73
N GLN A 238 -7.25 -13.14 -22.85
CA GLN A 238 -8.22 -13.08 -23.95
C GLN A 238 -9.63 -13.47 -23.48
N ARG A 239 -9.75 -14.52 -22.67
CA ARG A 239 -11.05 -14.95 -22.11
C ARG A 239 -11.65 -13.90 -21.19
N CYS A 240 -10.85 -13.30 -20.31
CA CYS A 240 -11.31 -12.26 -19.40
C CYS A 240 -11.68 -10.97 -20.15
N GLU A 241 -10.88 -10.56 -21.13
CA GLU A 241 -11.14 -9.35 -21.92
C GLU A 241 -12.36 -9.50 -22.84
N ALA A 242 -12.63 -10.70 -23.36
CA ALA A 242 -13.88 -11.01 -24.05
C ALA A 242 -15.12 -10.87 -23.14
N ALA A 243 -14.94 -10.93 -21.83
CA ALA A 243 -15.96 -10.67 -20.82
C ALA A 243 -15.90 -9.24 -20.24
N ASN A 244 -15.21 -8.31 -20.91
CA ASN A 244 -15.01 -6.92 -20.48
C ASN A 244 -14.26 -6.77 -19.14
N LEU A 245 -13.36 -7.70 -18.83
CA LEU A 245 -12.45 -7.62 -17.69
C LEU A 245 -11.03 -7.33 -18.18
N PRO A 246 -10.53 -6.08 -18.04
CA PRO A 246 -9.13 -5.77 -18.33
C PRO A 246 -8.20 -6.73 -17.56
N SER A 247 -7.22 -7.26 -18.28
CA SER A 247 -6.42 -8.39 -17.79
C SER A 247 -4.93 -8.33 -18.16
N ALA A 248 -4.60 -7.78 -19.33
CA ALA A 248 -3.21 -7.68 -19.80
C ALA A 248 -2.25 -7.06 -18.78
N PHE A 249 -0.99 -7.49 -18.83
CA PHE A 249 0.06 -6.90 -18.01
C PHE A 249 0.29 -5.42 -18.37
N THR A 250 0.22 -4.54 -17.37
CA THR A 250 0.57 -3.12 -17.50
C THR A 250 1.44 -2.70 -16.32
N MET A 251 2.55 -2.00 -16.59
CA MET A 251 3.46 -1.50 -15.57
C MET A 251 3.91 -0.08 -15.92
N HIS A 252 4.01 0.78 -14.91
CA HIS A 252 4.51 2.14 -15.09
C HIS A 252 5.98 2.11 -15.52
N GLN A 253 6.41 3.12 -16.28
CA GLN A 253 7.79 3.20 -16.78
C GLN A 253 8.83 3.30 -15.66
N SER A 254 8.50 3.95 -14.54
CA SER A 254 9.37 3.98 -13.34
C SER A 254 9.36 2.66 -12.55
N GLY A 255 8.46 1.74 -12.88
CA GLY A 255 8.24 0.49 -12.15
C GLY A 255 7.52 0.63 -10.80
N GLN A 256 6.99 1.81 -10.47
CA GLN A 256 6.31 2.06 -9.19
C GLN A 256 5.03 1.25 -9.01
N PHE A 257 4.28 0.99 -10.08
CA PHE A 257 3.05 0.20 -10.03
C PHE A 257 2.92 -0.74 -11.23
N ARG A 258 2.22 -1.85 -10.99
CA ARG A 258 1.84 -2.85 -11.99
C ARG A 258 0.42 -3.33 -11.72
N VAL A 259 -0.32 -3.59 -12.78
CA VAL A 259 -1.58 -4.33 -12.74
C VAL A 259 -1.59 -5.43 -13.80
N ALA A 260 -2.10 -6.61 -13.44
CA ALA A 260 -2.29 -7.73 -14.35
C ALA A 260 -3.29 -8.72 -13.74
N ARG A 261 -4.04 -9.45 -14.57
CA ARG A 261 -4.90 -10.53 -14.10
C ARG A 261 -4.29 -11.88 -14.41
N MET A 262 -3.85 -12.60 -13.39
CA MET A 262 -3.18 -13.89 -13.55
C MET A 262 -4.15 -15.04 -13.31
N PRO A 263 -4.04 -16.14 -14.09
CA PRO A 263 -4.77 -17.37 -13.80
C PRO A 263 -4.32 -17.94 -12.45
N LEU A 264 -5.23 -18.63 -11.77
CA LEU A 264 -4.88 -19.49 -10.63
C LEU A 264 -4.48 -20.89 -11.14
N VAL A 265 -3.86 -21.71 -10.31
CA VAL A 265 -3.50 -23.07 -10.71
C VAL A 265 -4.71 -23.98 -10.75
N GLN A 266 -4.64 -25.02 -11.60
CA GLN A 266 -5.68 -26.04 -11.72
C GLN A 266 -7.06 -25.42 -12.01
N ASP A 267 -8.10 -25.85 -11.29
CA ASP A 267 -9.49 -25.38 -11.41
C ASP A 267 -9.87 -24.43 -10.26
N ALA A 268 -8.88 -23.74 -9.67
CA ALA A 268 -9.13 -22.85 -8.54
C ALA A 268 -9.83 -21.56 -8.97
N GLU A 269 -10.88 -21.19 -8.23
CA GLU A 269 -11.60 -19.93 -8.36
C GLU A 269 -11.17 -18.88 -7.32
N SER A 270 -10.65 -19.31 -6.17
CA SER A 270 -10.34 -18.41 -5.05
C SER A 270 -9.22 -18.94 -4.14
N TYR A 271 -8.77 -18.12 -3.19
CA TYR A 271 -7.76 -18.47 -2.20
C TYR A 271 -8.35 -19.20 -0.99
N THR A 272 -8.74 -20.46 -1.20
CA THR A 272 -9.28 -21.35 -0.18
C THR A 272 -8.58 -22.70 -0.24
N MET A 273 -8.69 -23.48 0.84
CA MET A 273 -8.04 -24.79 0.92
C MET A 273 -8.54 -25.80 -0.12
N ASP A 274 -9.77 -25.63 -0.62
CA ASP A 274 -10.38 -26.47 -1.65
C ASP A 274 -10.43 -25.80 -3.04
N GLY A 275 -9.88 -24.59 -3.18
CA GLY A 275 -9.84 -23.81 -4.41
C GLY A 275 -11.17 -23.18 -4.82
N LYS A 276 -12.28 -23.42 -4.11
CA LYS A 276 -13.59 -22.85 -4.45
C LYS A 276 -13.77 -21.45 -3.87
N ARG A 277 -14.80 -20.75 -4.33
CA ARG A 277 -15.17 -19.42 -3.83
C ARG A 277 -15.36 -19.44 -2.31
N ALA A 278 -14.71 -18.50 -1.61
CA ALA A 278 -14.91 -18.27 -0.18
C ALA A 278 -16.28 -17.64 0.11
N VAL A 279 -16.80 -16.86 -0.85
CA VAL A 279 -18.09 -16.16 -0.75
C VAL A 279 -19.03 -16.63 -1.85
N LYS A 280 -20.22 -17.12 -1.48
CA LYS A 280 -21.26 -17.55 -2.43
C LYS A 280 -21.75 -16.39 -3.30
N ARG A 281 -22.00 -15.24 -2.67
CA ARG A 281 -22.35 -14.00 -3.36
C ARG A 281 -21.10 -13.43 -4.04
N PRO A 282 -21.13 -13.13 -5.35
CA PRO A 282 -20.01 -12.47 -6.02
C PRO A 282 -19.69 -11.12 -5.37
N LEU A 283 -18.43 -10.70 -5.47
CA LEU A 283 -18.02 -9.37 -5.00
C LEU A 283 -18.75 -8.26 -5.75
N SER A 284 -19.03 -8.47 -7.04
CA SER A 284 -19.69 -7.54 -7.95
C SER A 284 -20.52 -8.29 -8.98
N ASP A 285 -21.65 -7.70 -9.37
CA ASP A 285 -22.50 -8.21 -10.44
C ASP A 285 -21.91 -7.92 -11.85
N ASP A 286 -20.91 -7.04 -11.95
CA ASP A 286 -20.28 -6.66 -13.22
C ASP A 286 -19.25 -7.70 -13.70
N VAL A 287 -18.82 -8.62 -12.82
CA VAL A 287 -17.97 -9.76 -13.15
C VAL A 287 -18.85 -10.94 -13.55
N THR A 288 -19.01 -11.15 -14.86
CA THR A 288 -20.03 -12.08 -15.40
C THR A 288 -19.53 -13.49 -15.68
N ILE A 289 -18.24 -13.78 -15.48
CA ILE A 289 -17.63 -15.09 -15.73
C ILE A 289 -16.95 -15.62 -14.45
N SER A 290 -16.83 -16.93 -14.33
CA SER A 290 -16.08 -17.60 -13.25
C SER A 290 -14.60 -17.78 -13.62
N HIS A 291 -13.82 -18.26 -12.65
CA HIS A 291 -12.40 -18.57 -12.82
C HIS A 291 -11.57 -17.39 -13.34
N ILE A 292 -11.89 -16.15 -12.99
CA ILE A 292 -11.17 -14.95 -13.49
C ILE A 292 -9.72 -14.86 -12.97
N GLY A 293 -9.31 -15.83 -12.16
CA GLY A 293 -8.04 -15.83 -11.46
C GLY A 293 -7.97 -14.68 -10.46
N THR A 294 -6.82 -14.04 -10.39
CA THR A 294 -6.53 -12.96 -9.45
C THR A 294 -6.04 -11.73 -10.20
N MET A 295 -6.63 -10.57 -9.96
CA MET A 295 -6.00 -9.32 -10.38
C MET A 295 -4.95 -8.94 -9.35
N LEU A 296 -3.69 -9.00 -9.77
CA LEU A 296 -2.54 -8.56 -9.01
C LEU A 296 -2.30 -7.09 -9.28
N MET A 297 -2.29 -6.28 -8.23
CA MET A 297 -1.92 -4.87 -8.30
C MET A 297 -0.95 -4.54 -7.18
N PHE A 298 0.22 -4.00 -7.52
CA PHE A 298 1.08 -3.33 -6.53
C PHE A 298 1.25 -1.86 -6.87
N HIS A 299 1.44 -1.05 -5.82
CA HIS A 299 1.90 0.33 -5.89
C HIS A 299 2.88 0.56 -4.75
N TYR A 300 4.16 0.68 -5.08
CA TYR A 300 5.19 1.00 -4.09
C TYR A 300 4.98 2.42 -3.55
N PRO A 301 5.22 2.66 -2.25
CA PRO A 301 5.83 1.72 -1.31
C PRO A 301 4.83 0.99 -0.40
N THR A 302 3.52 1.07 -0.67
CA THR A 302 2.52 0.81 0.38
C THR A 302 1.59 -0.36 0.16
N THR A 303 1.39 -0.89 -1.05
CA THR A 303 0.32 -1.87 -1.23
C THR A 303 0.56 -2.90 -2.34
N TRP A 304 0.30 -4.17 -2.03
CA TRP A 304 -0.02 -5.20 -3.00
C TRP A 304 -1.46 -5.69 -2.77
N ASN A 305 -2.10 -6.23 -3.80
CA ASN A 305 -3.53 -6.51 -3.81
C ASN A 305 -3.85 -7.69 -4.71
N HIS A 306 -4.88 -8.43 -4.31
CA HIS A 306 -5.44 -9.56 -5.03
C HIS A 306 -6.96 -9.38 -5.12
N LEU A 307 -7.50 -9.16 -6.32
CA LEU A 307 -8.96 -9.08 -6.52
C LEU A 307 -9.44 -10.31 -7.29
N LEU A 308 -10.26 -11.12 -6.63
CA LEU A 308 -10.83 -12.36 -7.14
C LEU A 308 -12.30 -12.14 -7.54
N GLY A 309 -12.97 -13.20 -8.01
CA GLY A 309 -14.38 -13.10 -8.43
C GLY A 309 -15.38 -13.03 -7.27
N ASP A 310 -15.00 -13.46 -6.07
CA ASP A 310 -15.90 -13.57 -4.91
C ASP A 310 -15.54 -12.62 -3.76
N HIS A 311 -14.26 -12.27 -3.62
CA HIS A 311 -13.77 -11.32 -2.64
C HIS A 311 -12.46 -10.65 -3.11
N ALA A 312 -12.03 -9.62 -2.39
CA ALA A 312 -10.73 -8.98 -2.60
C ALA A 312 -9.91 -8.98 -1.32
N ILE A 313 -8.58 -9.00 -1.48
CA ILE A 313 -7.62 -8.96 -0.39
C ILE A 313 -6.62 -7.85 -0.70
N THR A 314 -6.52 -6.89 0.21
CA THR A 314 -5.62 -5.74 0.06
C THR A 314 -4.63 -5.70 1.21
N PHE A 315 -3.39 -5.36 0.89
CA PHE A 315 -2.30 -5.32 1.85
C PHE A 315 -1.78 -3.89 1.95
N ARG A 316 -1.47 -3.46 3.17
CA ARG A 316 -0.83 -2.17 3.44
C ARG A 316 0.46 -2.38 4.23
N VAL A 317 1.55 -1.87 3.70
CA VAL A 317 2.87 -1.84 4.31
C VAL A 317 3.11 -0.47 4.95
N LEU A 318 3.38 -0.46 6.26
CA LEU A 318 3.78 0.74 6.99
C LEU A 318 5.03 0.45 7.83
N PRO A 319 6.16 1.12 7.56
CA PRO A 319 7.34 1.02 8.41
C PRO A 319 7.07 1.61 9.79
N LEU A 320 7.54 0.90 10.82
CA LEU A 320 7.49 1.34 12.22
C LEU A 320 8.87 1.77 12.72
N SER A 321 9.91 1.07 12.29
CA SER A 321 11.32 1.39 12.56
C SER A 321 12.21 0.85 11.44
N ALA A 322 13.53 1.01 11.58
CA ALA A 322 14.49 0.42 10.65
C ALA A 322 14.31 -1.11 10.52
N GLU A 323 13.80 -1.78 11.55
CA GLU A 323 13.74 -3.24 11.62
C GLU A 323 12.35 -3.78 11.96
N GLU A 324 11.31 -2.93 11.88
CA GLU A 324 9.93 -3.34 12.14
C GLU A 324 8.98 -2.73 11.11
N THR A 325 8.10 -3.57 10.56
CA THR A 325 7.13 -3.19 9.54
C THR A 325 5.75 -3.74 9.90
N ALA A 326 4.74 -2.89 9.87
CA ALA A 326 3.36 -3.31 10.00
C ALA A 326 2.80 -3.71 8.63
N VAL A 327 2.28 -4.93 8.52
CA VAL A 327 1.53 -5.41 7.36
C VAL A 327 0.06 -5.56 7.77
N THR A 328 -0.81 -4.79 7.14
CA THR A 328 -2.26 -4.85 7.37
C THR A 328 -2.96 -5.50 6.19
N THR A 329 -3.58 -6.65 6.39
CA THR A 329 -4.37 -7.36 5.40
C THR A 329 -5.86 -7.11 5.65
N THR A 330 -6.60 -6.77 4.60
CA THR A 330 -8.05 -6.53 4.66
C THR A 330 -8.76 -7.39 3.63
N TRP A 331 -9.77 -8.14 4.07
CA TRP A 331 -10.66 -8.93 3.23
C TRP A 331 -11.95 -8.18 3.00
N LEU A 332 -12.26 -7.97 1.72
CA LEU A 332 -13.42 -7.24 1.24
C LEU A 332 -14.38 -8.20 0.57
N VAL A 333 -15.64 -8.18 1.01
CA VAL A 333 -16.74 -8.93 0.42
C VAL A 333 -17.85 -7.97 0.01
N HIS A 334 -18.78 -8.40 -0.82
CA HIS A 334 -19.95 -7.59 -1.14
C HIS A 334 -20.66 -7.09 0.15
N LYS A 335 -21.09 -5.81 0.21
CA LYS A 335 -21.70 -5.19 1.41
C LYS A 335 -22.84 -6.03 2.03
N ASP A 336 -23.65 -6.64 1.15
CA ASP A 336 -24.81 -7.45 1.53
C ASP A 336 -24.49 -8.94 1.79
N ALA A 337 -23.27 -9.42 1.60
CA ALA A 337 -22.90 -10.80 1.92
C ALA A 337 -22.95 -11.03 3.44
N VAL A 338 -23.59 -12.09 3.92
CA VAL A 338 -23.80 -12.34 5.36
C VAL A 338 -22.90 -13.48 5.84
N GLU A 339 -22.09 -13.23 6.88
CA GLU A 339 -21.28 -14.26 7.54
C GLU A 339 -22.17 -15.38 8.10
N GLY A 340 -21.75 -16.63 7.92
CA GLY A 340 -22.52 -17.82 8.29
C GLY A 340 -23.58 -18.24 7.27
N VAL A 341 -23.85 -17.41 6.25
CA VAL A 341 -24.78 -17.72 5.15
C VAL A 341 -24.03 -17.76 3.82
N ASP A 342 -23.41 -16.65 3.45
CA ASP A 342 -22.71 -16.47 2.19
C ASP A 342 -21.22 -16.83 2.29
N TYR A 343 -20.61 -16.66 3.46
CA TYR A 343 -19.21 -17.01 3.70
C TYR A 343 -18.98 -17.46 5.15
N ASN A 344 -17.92 -18.24 5.36
CA ASN A 344 -17.38 -18.55 6.69
C ASN A 344 -16.09 -17.74 6.89
N LEU A 345 -15.96 -17.07 8.04
CA LEU A 345 -14.82 -16.18 8.30
C LEU A 345 -13.49 -16.93 8.36
N HIS A 346 -13.46 -18.13 8.94
CA HIS A 346 -12.26 -18.96 8.97
C HIS A 346 -11.83 -19.31 7.55
N ASP A 347 -12.73 -19.85 6.73
CA ASP A 347 -12.40 -20.31 5.38
C ASP A 347 -11.98 -19.15 4.45
N LEU A 348 -12.61 -17.98 4.60
CA LEU A 348 -12.27 -16.75 3.87
C LEU A 348 -10.85 -16.25 4.17
N THR A 349 -10.38 -16.44 5.41
CA THR A 349 -9.15 -15.78 5.88
C THR A 349 -7.99 -16.74 6.08
N HIS A 350 -8.26 -18.06 6.16
CA HIS A 350 -7.30 -19.06 6.57
C HIS A 350 -6.03 -19.07 5.73
N VAL A 351 -6.16 -19.18 4.40
CA VAL A 351 -5.00 -19.27 3.49
C VAL A 351 -4.05 -18.10 3.72
N TRP A 352 -4.55 -16.87 3.65
CA TRP A 352 -3.71 -15.68 3.76
C TRP A 352 -3.27 -15.35 5.20
N ASN A 353 -4.01 -15.76 6.23
CA ASN A 353 -3.49 -15.68 7.60
C ASN A 353 -2.28 -16.61 7.77
N MET A 354 -2.36 -17.84 7.25
CA MET A 354 -1.22 -18.78 7.28
C MET A 354 -0.04 -18.26 6.45
N THR A 355 -0.30 -17.78 5.22
CA THR A 355 0.73 -17.20 4.35
C THR A 355 1.43 -16.01 5.01
N ASN A 356 0.68 -15.06 5.57
CA ASN A 356 1.27 -13.90 6.25
C ASN A 356 2.15 -14.30 7.44
N ASP A 357 1.72 -15.31 8.22
CA ASP A 357 2.52 -15.79 9.36
C ASP A 357 3.80 -16.51 8.90
N GLN A 358 3.74 -17.23 7.76
CA GLN A 358 4.90 -17.87 7.12
C GLN A 358 5.87 -16.82 6.57
N ASP A 359 5.37 -15.84 5.83
CA ASP A 359 6.14 -14.70 5.31
C ASP A 359 6.85 -13.95 6.43
N ARG A 360 6.13 -13.60 7.49
CA ARG A 360 6.73 -12.96 8.67
C ARG A 360 7.89 -13.77 9.21
N SER A 361 7.74 -15.08 9.35
CA SER A 361 8.83 -15.93 9.87
C SER A 361 10.07 -15.88 8.98
N ILE A 362 9.90 -15.87 7.66
CA ILE A 362 11.01 -15.79 6.70
C ILE A 362 11.67 -14.41 6.79
N VAL A 363 10.89 -13.34 6.80
CA VAL A 363 11.38 -11.96 6.88
C VAL A 363 12.15 -11.73 8.19
N GLU A 364 11.65 -12.23 9.32
CA GLU A 364 12.31 -12.09 10.62
C GLU A 364 13.64 -12.84 10.69
N GLU A 365 13.71 -14.06 10.17
CA GLU A 365 14.95 -14.83 10.12
C GLU A 365 15.95 -14.22 9.13
N ASN A 366 15.49 -13.69 7.99
CA ASN A 366 16.33 -12.98 7.04
C ASN A 366 16.92 -11.71 7.68
N ALA A 367 16.09 -10.91 8.36
CA ALA A 367 16.54 -9.74 9.10
C ALA A 367 17.55 -10.11 10.21
N PHE A 368 17.33 -11.22 10.92
CA PHE A 368 18.27 -11.72 11.92
C PHE A 368 19.63 -12.07 11.29
N GLY A 369 19.64 -12.74 10.14
CA GLY A 369 20.86 -13.06 9.39
C GLY A 369 21.61 -11.82 8.91
N ILE A 370 20.89 -10.83 8.36
CA ILE A 370 21.46 -9.57 7.85
C ILE A 370 22.18 -8.78 8.93
N ARG A 371 21.78 -8.86 10.21
CA ARG A 371 22.49 -8.18 11.33
C ARG A 371 23.93 -8.64 11.53
N SER A 372 24.28 -9.83 11.05
CA SER A 372 25.66 -10.32 11.17
C SER A 372 26.61 -9.38 10.44
N PRO A 373 27.71 -8.90 11.06
CA PRO A 373 28.74 -8.14 10.37
C PRO A 373 29.43 -8.90 9.21
N ALA A 374 29.18 -10.21 9.10
CA ALA A 374 29.64 -11.05 8.01
C ALA A 374 28.65 -11.11 6.83
N TYR A 375 27.49 -10.46 6.92
CA TYR A 375 26.57 -10.35 5.79
C TYR A 375 27.23 -9.54 4.67
N GLU A 376 27.23 -10.11 3.48
CA GLU A 376 27.60 -9.45 2.24
C GLU A 376 26.45 -9.61 1.24
N PRO A 377 26.18 -8.60 0.39
CA PRO A 377 25.16 -8.73 -0.65
C PRO A 377 25.34 -9.97 -1.53
N GLY A 378 24.28 -10.76 -1.65
CA GLY A 378 24.23 -11.96 -2.49
C GLY A 378 23.56 -11.69 -3.84
N PRO A 379 23.84 -12.49 -4.89
CA PRO A 379 23.16 -12.36 -6.17
C PRO A 379 21.71 -12.85 -6.08
N TYR A 380 20.80 -12.14 -6.73
CA TYR A 380 19.45 -12.61 -7.00
C TYR A 380 19.45 -13.61 -8.16
N SER A 381 18.50 -14.54 -8.13
CA SER A 381 18.15 -15.45 -9.20
C SER A 381 17.53 -14.68 -10.38
N PRO A 382 18.16 -14.70 -11.58
CA PRO A 382 17.59 -14.04 -12.75
C PRO A 382 16.22 -14.58 -13.16
N ASP A 383 15.99 -15.88 -12.93
CA ASP A 383 14.78 -16.57 -13.35
C ASP A 383 13.64 -16.44 -12.33
N HIS A 384 13.97 -16.41 -11.03
CA HIS A 384 12.97 -16.48 -9.97
C HIS A 384 12.75 -15.17 -9.22
N GLU A 385 13.71 -14.25 -9.24
CA GLU A 385 13.71 -13.02 -8.43
C GLU A 385 13.71 -11.75 -9.29
N GLY A 386 13.21 -11.86 -10.53
CA GLY A 386 13.04 -10.70 -11.43
C GLY A 386 12.18 -9.58 -10.83
N GLY A 387 11.16 -9.92 -10.02
CA GLY A 387 10.37 -8.93 -9.29
C GLY A 387 11.12 -8.26 -8.14
N VAL A 388 12.00 -9.00 -7.45
CA VAL A 388 12.88 -8.45 -6.39
C VAL A 388 13.86 -7.46 -6.98
N MET A 389 14.55 -7.87 -8.06
CA MET A 389 15.47 -6.99 -8.79
C MET A 389 14.75 -5.72 -9.25
N GLN A 390 13.53 -5.84 -9.76
CA GLN A 390 12.73 -4.68 -10.18
C GLN A 390 12.39 -3.74 -9.04
N PHE A 391 12.01 -4.27 -7.86
CA PHE A 391 11.72 -3.46 -6.68
C PHE A 391 12.97 -2.71 -6.19
N ILE A 392 14.12 -3.39 -6.11
CA ILE A 392 15.39 -2.77 -5.71
C ILE A 392 15.84 -1.71 -6.72
N GLU A 393 15.63 -1.96 -8.01
CA GLU A 393 15.92 -0.99 -9.06
C GLU A 393 15.02 0.26 -8.95
N TRP A 394 13.72 0.07 -8.71
CA TRP A 394 12.81 1.16 -8.40
C TRP A 394 13.31 1.95 -7.18
N TYR A 395 13.55 1.28 -6.05
CA TYR A 395 14.01 1.93 -4.82
C TYR A 395 15.31 2.72 -5.04
N ALA A 396 16.30 2.11 -5.69
CA ALA A 396 17.60 2.74 -5.92
C ALA A 396 17.49 3.98 -6.81
N ASN A 397 16.83 3.88 -7.96
CA ASN A 397 16.66 5.02 -8.87
C ASN A 397 15.86 6.14 -8.22
N PHE A 398 14.79 5.77 -7.53
CA PHE A 398 13.91 6.70 -6.86
C PHE A 398 14.62 7.49 -5.74
N MET A 399 15.43 6.80 -4.94
CA MET A 399 16.27 7.43 -3.92
C MET A 399 17.38 8.29 -4.52
N VAL A 400 18.05 7.81 -5.58
CA VAL A 400 19.11 8.56 -6.27
C VAL A 400 18.57 9.88 -6.81
N ASP A 401 17.44 9.87 -7.51
CA ASP A 401 16.83 11.07 -8.10
C ASP A 401 16.50 12.11 -7.02
N ARG A 402 15.93 11.68 -5.89
CA ARG A 402 15.57 12.57 -4.79
C ARG A 402 16.79 13.10 -4.03
N LEU A 403 17.82 12.28 -3.84
CA LEU A 403 19.09 12.70 -3.22
C LEU A 403 19.89 13.66 -4.11
N ASP A 404 19.93 13.43 -5.43
CA ASP A 404 20.58 14.32 -6.39
C ASP A 404 19.86 15.67 -6.49
N GLY A 405 18.52 15.67 -6.54
CA GLY A 405 17.71 16.89 -6.54
C GLY A 405 17.94 17.77 -5.30
N GLU A 406 18.08 17.17 -4.13
CA GLU A 406 18.45 17.90 -2.91
C GLU A 406 19.90 18.39 -2.89
N THR A 407 20.82 17.63 -3.48
CA THR A 407 22.21 18.06 -3.60
C THR A 407 22.32 19.27 -4.52
N ALA A 408 21.53 19.33 -5.59
CA ALA A 408 21.45 20.49 -6.49
C ALA A 408 20.85 21.72 -5.80
N SER A 409 19.79 21.55 -4.98
CA SER A 409 19.18 22.67 -4.25
C SER A 409 20.07 23.19 -3.11
N ARG A 410 20.79 22.31 -2.39
CA ARG A 410 21.77 22.70 -1.34
C ARG A 410 23.02 23.40 -1.90
N LYS A 411 23.37 23.16 -3.17
CA LYS A 411 24.47 23.85 -3.87
C LYS A 411 24.11 25.25 -4.40
N SER A 412 22.87 25.72 -4.21
CA SER A 412 22.51 27.12 -4.45
C SER A 412 22.43 27.92 -3.15
N PRO A 413 23.54 28.44 -2.61
CA PRO A 413 23.50 29.53 -1.66
C PRO A 413 23.44 30.88 -2.41
N LEU A 414 22.43 31.69 -2.07
CA LEU A 414 22.39 33.16 -2.15
C LEU A 414 22.63 33.81 -3.54
N SER A 415 21.54 34.25 -4.18
CA SER A 415 21.51 35.58 -4.79
C SER A 415 20.52 36.47 -4.03
N VAL A 416 20.93 36.92 -2.85
CA VAL A 416 20.50 38.24 -2.39
C VAL A 416 21.28 39.23 -3.26
N VAL A 417 20.60 39.85 -4.22
CA VAL A 417 21.12 41.02 -4.92
C VAL A 417 20.06 42.10 -4.81
N ALA A 418 20.43 43.12 -4.01
CA ALA A 418 20.01 44.53 -3.97
C ALA A 418 18.53 44.88 -4.14
#